data_AF-A0A954HPN8-F1
#
_entry.id   AF-A0A954HPN8-F1
#
_cell.length_a   1.000
_cell.length_b   1.000
_cell.length_c   1.000
_cell.angle_alpha   90.00
_cell.angle_beta   90.00
_cell.angle_gamma   90.00
#
_symmetry.space_group_name_H-M   'P 1'
#
loop_
_entity.id
_entity.type
_entity.pdbx_description
1 polymer ?
#
loop_
_entity_poly.entity_id
_entity_poly.type
_entity_poly.pdbx_seq_one_letter_code
_entity_poly.pdbx_strand_id
1 'polypeptide(L)'
;MSEMEDFDSLPLMDRLKKADYLARELAEHMKQTYLPRLSSLRSAVKVYDPEEVSDQEIMDRSMAVLNAEKFRVELYGKFRRLLEGIREEMRPIVMKNEQAMTEVREKEEIEFNFEDLIE
;
A
#
# COMPACT_ATOMS: atom_id res chain seq x y z
N MET A 1 -7.02 4.85 -21.63
CA MET A 1 -6.41 5.94 -20.84
C MET A 1 -7.15 5.96 -19.51
N SER A 2 -6.54 5.52 -18.41
CA SER A 2 -7.14 5.73 -17.09
C SER A 2 -7.07 7.23 -16.82
N GLU A 3 -8.20 7.85 -16.50
CA GLU A 3 -8.18 9.17 -15.85
C GLU A 3 -7.20 9.07 -14.68
N MET A 4 -6.17 9.92 -14.72
CA MET A 4 -5.22 10.03 -13.62
C MET A 4 -6.00 10.72 -12.50
N GLU A 5 -6.47 9.93 -11.51
CA GLU A 5 -7.00 10.50 -10.27
C GLU A 5 -5.91 11.38 -9.65
N ASP A 6 -6.14 12.70 -9.62
CA ASP A 6 -5.27 13.67 -8.99
C ASP A 6 -5.49 13.64 -7.47
N PHE A 7 -4.85 12.66 -6.83
CA PHE A 7 -4.96 12.45 -5.39
C PHE A 7 -4.37 13.58 -4.57
N ASP A 8 -3.43 14.35 -5.13
CA ASP A 8 -2.71 15.40 -4.41
C ASP A 8 -3.60 16.63 -4.16
N SER A 9 -4.72 16.74 -4.89
CA SER A 9 -5.75 17.76 -4.67
C SER A 9 -6.61 17.52 -3.42
N LEU A 10 -6.58 16.32 -2.83
CA LEU A 10 -7.43 15.95 -1.70
C LEU A 10 -6.82 16.34 -0.34
N PRO A 11 -7.64 16.70 0.66
CA PRO A 11 -7.18 16.85 2.05
C PRO A 11 -6.51 15.57 2.57
N LEU A 12 -5.52 15.72 3.46
CA LEU A 12 -4.76 14.60 4.03
C LEU A 12 -5.66 13.51 4.63
N MET A 13 -6.70 13.91 5.36
CA MET A 13 -7.65 12.97 5.98
C MET A 13 -8.39 12.13 4.93
N ASP A 14 -8.75 12.72 3.79
CA ASP A 14 -9.47 12.03 2.73
C ASP A 14 -8.52 11.12 1.94
N ARG A 15 -7.26 11.52 1.75
CA ARG A 15 -6.21 10.64 1.22
C ARG A 15 -5.99 9.44 2.13
N LEU A 16 -5.95 9.61 3.46
CA LEU A 16 -5.80 8.50 4.40
C LEU A 16 -7.00 7.53 4.36
N LYS A 17 -8.24 8.04 4.33
CA LYS A 17 -9.45 7.22 4.16
C LYS A 17 -9.44 6.45 2.84
N LYS A 18 -9.04 7.10 1.75
CA LYS A 18 -8.93 6.47 0.43
C LYS A 18 -7.82 5.41 0.42
N ALA A 19 -6.71 5.63 1.13
CA ALA A 19 -5.65 4.63 1.28
C ALA A 19 -6.14 3.39 2.03
N ASP A 20 -6.87 3.56 3.14
CA ASP A 20 -7.50 2.45 3.87
C ASP A 20 -8.49 1.68 2.98
N TYR A 21 -9.34 2.41 2.24
CA TYR A 21 -10.26 1.81 1.27
C TYR A 21 -9.52 0.96 0.22
N LEU A 22 -8.48 1.51 -0.42
CA LEU A 22 -7.70 0.81 -1.44
C LEU A 22 -6.96 -0.41 -0.88
N ALA A 23 -6.45 -0.31 0.36
CA ALA A 23 -5.82 -1.43 1.04
C ALA A 23 -6.81 -2.58 1.29
N ARG A 24 -8.03 -2.27 1.73
CA ARG A 24 -9.11 -3.25 1.92
C ARG A 24 -9.54 -3.87 0.61
N GLU A 25 -9.75 -3.06 -0.43
CA GLU A 25 -10.13 -3.54 -1.76
C GLU A 25 -9.05 -4.47 -2.35
N LEU A 26 -7.77 -4.14 -2.15
CA LEU A 26 -6.65 -4.98 -2.58
C LEU A 26 -6.62 -6.30 -1.83
N ALA A 27 -6.77 -6.27 -0.51
CA ALA A 27 -6.85 -7.46 0.32
C ALA A 27 -8.03 -8.36 -0.08
N GLU A 28 -9.19 -7.76 -0.36
CA GLU A 28 -10.38 -8.50 -0.76
C GLU A 28 -10.21 -9.14 -2.13
N HIS A 29 -9.72 -8.39 -3.13
CA HIS A 29 -9.46 -8.91 -4.46
C HIS A 29 -8.44 -10.05 -4.44
N MET A 30 -7.40 -9.93 -3.60
CA MET A 30 -6.43 -11.01 -3.40
C MET A 30 -7.10 -12.29 -2.89
N LYS A 31 -7.96 -12.17 -1.87
CA LYS A 31 -8.63 -13.31 -1.24
C LYS A 31 -9.72 -13.94 -2.11
N GLN A 32 -10.58 -13.13 -2.71
CA GLN A 32 -11.77 -13.61 -3.42
C GLN A 32 -11.50 -13.99 -4.87
N THR A 33 -10.53 -13.34 -5.52
CA THR A 33 -10.37 -13.45 -6.97
C THR A 33 -9.01 -13.98 -7.37
N TYR A 34 -7.93 -13.30 -6.99
CA TYR A 34 -6.60 -13.63 -7.50
C TYR A 34 -6.07 -14.98 -7.00
N LEU A 35 -6.01 -15.17 -5.68
CA LEU A 35 -5.47 -16.40 -5.09
C LEU A 35 -6.30 -17.65 -5.46
N PRO A 36 -7.65 -17.61 -5.47
CA PRO A 36 -8.45 -18.74 -5.92
C PRO A 36 -8.18 -19.11 -7.38
N ARG A 37 -8.09 -18.13 -8.28
CA ARG A 37 -7.79 -18.38 -9.70
C ARG A 37 -6.40 -18.96 -9.91
N LEU A 38 -5.40 -18.42 -9.20
CA LEU A 38 -4.04 -18.94 -9.24
C LEU A 38 -3.96 -20.38 -8.73
N SER A 39 -4.66 -20.68 -7.63
CA SER A 39 -4.74 -22.04 -7.10
C SER A 39 -5.43 -22.99 -8.08
N SER A 40 -6.52 -22.56 -8.71
CA SER A 40 -7.24 -23.34 -9.71
C SER A 40 -6.39 -23.67 -10.94
N LEU A 41 -5.64 -22.69 -11.46
CA LEU A 41 -4.70 -22.90 -12.56
C LEU A 41 -3.59 -23.88 -12.15
N ARG A 42 -2.99 -23.69 -10.97
CA ARG A 42 -1.96 -24.58 -10.44
C ARG A 42 -2.45 -26.03 -10.29
N SER A 43 -3.71 -26.22 -9.91
CA SER A 43 -4.30 -27.56 -9.83
C SER A 43 -4.49 -28.18 -11.21
N ALA A 44 -5.00 -27.41 -12.19
CA ALA A 44 -5.21 -27.91 -13.55
C ALA A 44 -3.91 -28.29 -14.26
N VAL A 45 -2.84 -27.50 -14.11
CA VAL A 45 -1.53 -27.78 -14.74
C VAL A 45 -0.89 -29.08 -14.24
N LYS A 46 -1.34 -29.62 -13.09
CA LYS A 46 -0.85 -30.90 -12.55
C LYS A 46 -1.61 -32.11 -13.10
N VAL A 47 -2.71 -31.90 -13.80
CA VAL A 47 -3.48 -32.97 -14.44
C VAL A 47 -2.81 -33.24 -15.78
N TYR A 48 -2.30 -34.47 -15.95
CA TYR A 48 -1.58 -34.90 -17.16
C TYR A 48 -2.51 -35.59 -18.18
N ASP A 49 -3.80 -35.68 -17.87
CA ASP A 49 -4.81 -36.28 -18.74
C ASP A 49 -5.55 -35.19 -19.54
N PRO A 50 -5.38 -35.13 -20.88
CA PRO A 50 -6.04 -34.13 -21.71
C PRO A 50 -7.56 -34.30 -21.82
N GLU A 51 -8.12 -35.47 -21.48
CA GLU A 51 -9.57 -35.69 -21.39
C GLU A 51 -10.17 -35.13 -20.09
N GLU A 52 -9.34 -34.95 -19.06
CA GLU A 52 -9.74 -34.36 -17.77
C GLU A 52 -9.50 -32.85 -17.74
N VAL A 53 -8.42 -32.38 -18.36
CA VAL A 53 -8.11 -30.95 -18.50
C VAL A 53 -7.57 -30.67 -19.91
N SER A 54 -8.37 -29.98 -20.71
CA SER A 54 -7.97 -29.58 -22.06
C SER A 54 -7.01 -28.39 -22.07
N ASP A 55 -6.25 -28.26 -23.15
CA ASP A 55 -5.40 -27.08 -23.41
C ASP A 55 -6.20 -25.76 -23.38
N GLN A 56 -7.43 -25.79 -23.90
CA GLN A 56 -8.32 -24.64 -23.88
C GLN A 56 -8.66 -24.22 -22.45
N GLU A 57 -8.90 -25.19 -21.58
CA GLU A 57 -9.20 -24.91 -20.17
C GLU A 57 -7.99 -24.33 -19.41
N ILE A 58 -6.77 -24.82 -19.71
CA ILE A 58 -5.53 -24.22 -19.21
C ILE A 58 -5.40 -22.78 -19.68
N MET A 59 -5.67 -22.51 -20.96
CA MET A 59 -5.62 -21.17 -21.54
C MET A 59 -6.63 -20.23 -20.86
N ASP A 60 -7.87 -20.67 -20.67
CA ASP A 60 -8.93 -19.89 -20.02
C ASP A 60 -8.60 -19.57 -18.57
N ARG A 61 -8.10 -20.56 -17.81
CA ARG A 61 -7.63 -20.37 -16.42
C ARG A 61 -6.44 -19.41 -16.36
N SER A 62 -5.52 -19.48 -17.31
CA SER A 62 -4.38 -18.57 -17.42
C SER A 62 -4.83 -17.13 -17.67
N MET A 63 -5.74 -16.94 -18.62
CA MET A 63 -6.33 -15.62 -18.91
C MET A 63 -7.09 -15.06 -17.70
N ALA A 64 -7.81 -15.91 -16.97
CA ALA A 64 -8.50 -15.50 -15.75
C ALA A 64 -7.53 -14.99 -14.66
N VAL A 65 -6.37 -15.62 -14.50
CA VAL A 65 -5.30 -15.18 -13.59
C VAL A 65 -4.69 -13.86 -14.06
N LEU A 66 -4.34 -13.75 -15.34
CA LEU A 66 -3.75 -12.52 -15.89
C LEU A 66 -4.69 -11.32 -15.77
N ASN A 67 -5.99 -11.52 -15.97
CA ASN A 67 -6.97 -10.45 -15.79
C ASN A 67 -7.10 -10.04 -14.31
N ALA A 68 -7.08 -10.99 -13.39
CA ALA A 68 -7.06 -10.69 -11.95
C ALA A 68 -5.76 -9.98 -11.53
N GLU A 69 -4.62 -10.36 -12.12
CA GLU A 69 -3.33 -9.71 -11.88
C GLU A 69 -3.32 -8.25 -12.35
N LYS A 70 -3.85 -7.96 -13.54
CA LYS A 70 -3.95 -6.59 -14.07
C LYS A 70 -4.69 -5.67 -13.10
N PHE A 71 -5.87 -6.09 -12.62
CA PHE A 71 -6.64 -5.32 -11.66
C PHE A 71 -5.86 -5.09 -10.35
N ARG A 72 -5.17 -6.13 -9.85
CA ARG A 72 -4.31 -6.03 -8.65
C ARG A 72 -3.22 -4.98 -8.84
N VAL A 73 -2.51 -5.01 -9.96
CA VAL A 73 -1.40 -4.08 -10.26
C VAL A 73 -1.90 -2.65 -10.36
N GLU A 74 -3.03 -2.41 -11.01
CA GLU A 74 -3.64 -1.09 -11.10
C GLU A 74 -4.00 -0.55 -9.72
N LEU A 75 -4.69 -1.36 -8.90
CA LEU A 75 -5.12 -0.98 -7.56
C LEU A 75 -3.92 -0.71 -6.62
N TYR A 76 -2.92 -1.60 -6.64
CA TYR A 76 -1.68 -1.42 -5.89
C TYR A 76 -0.92 -0.17 -6.35
N GLY A 77 -0.90 0.12 -7.65
CA GLY A 77 -0.29 1.33 -8.20
C GLY A 77 -0.93 2.60 -7.66
N LYS A 78 -2.27 2.64 -7.59
CA LYS A 78 -3.01 3.76 -6.97
C LYS A 78 -2.70 3.88 -5.48
N PHE A 79 -2.77 2.77 -4.75
CA PHE A 79 -2.50 2.74 -3.32
C PHE A 79 -1.09 3.23 -2.99
N ARG A 80 -0.09 2.75 -3.73
CA ARG A 80 1.31 3.14 -3.54
C ARG A 80 1.54 4.63 -3.77
N ARG A 81 0.99 5.19 -4.87
CA ARG A 81 1.12 6.64 -5.16
C ARG A 81 0.54 7.48 -4.03
N LEU A 82 -0.63 7.08 -3.52
CA LEU A 82 -1.30 7.78 -2.44
C LEU A 82 -0.47 7.77 -1.14
N LEU A 83 0.12 6.61 -0.79
CA LEU A 83 1.01 6.50 0.37
C LEU A 83 2.30 7.31 0.19
N GLU A 84 2.88 7.30 -1.01
CA GLU A 84 4.08 8.08 -1.32
C GLU A 84 3.78 9.59 -1.18
N GLY A 85 2.67 10.07 -1.73
CA GLY A 85 2.24 11.47 -1.58
C GLY A 85 2.04 11.89 -0.12
N ILE A 86 1.32 11.06 0.67
CA ILE A 86 1.15 11.28 2.11
C ILE A 86 2.51 11.35 2.83
N ARG A 87 3.42 10.42 2.50
CA ARG A 87 4.74 10.35 3.14
C ARG A 87 5.58 11.60 2.84
N GLU A 88 5.59 12.06 1.59
CA GLU A 88 6.37 13.25 1.21
C GLU A 88 5.85 14.51 1.93
N GLU A 89 4.54 14.64 2.13
CA GLU A 89 3.95 15.77 2.85
C GLU A 89 4.17 15.71 4.38
N MET A 90 4.13 14.51 4.95
CA MET A 90 4.36 14.32 6.39
C MET A 90 5.84 14.47 6.79
N ARG A 91 6.78 14.12 5.91
CA ARG A 91 8.23 14.17 6.19
C ARG A 91 8.70 15.51 6.80
N PRO A 92 8.42 16.70 6.22
CA PRO A 92 8.88 17.96 6.79
C PRO A 92 8.25 18.26 8.15
N ILE A 93 7.01 17.83 8.39
CA ILE A 93 6.33 18.04 9.69
C ILE A 93 7.02 17.22 10.77
N VAL A 94 7.30 15.94 10.49
CA VAL A 94 8.00 15.05 11.41
C VAL A 94 9.40 15.59 11.71
N MET A 95 10.17 15.97 10.69
CA MET A 95 11.52 16.52 10.87
C MET A 95 11.54 17.81 11.69
N LYS A 96 10.58 18.72 11.47
CA LYS A 96 10.46 19.95 12.27
C LYS A 96 10.11 19.66 13.73
N ASN A 97 9.23 18.70 13.97
CA ASN A 97 8.88 18.31 15.34
C ASN A 97 10.06 17.65 16.06
N GLU A 98 10.86 16.83 15.38
CA GLU A 98 12.08 16.25 15.96
C GLU A 98 13.11 17.32 16.34
N GLN A 99 13.29 18.33 15.47
CA GLN A 99 14.17 19.48 15.76
C GLN A 99 13.67 20.27 16.97
N ALA A 100 12.38 20.62 16.99
CA ALA A 100 11.78 21.36 18.10
C ALA A 100 11.88 20.61 19.44
N MET A 101 11.66 19.29 19.44
CA MET A 101 11.81 18.45 20.64
C MET A 101 13.27 18.40 21.13
N THR A 102 14.23 18.42 20.21
CA THR A 102 15.66 18.47 20.56
C THR A 102 16.02 19.81 21.19
N GLU A 103 15.55 20.93 20.62
CA GLU A 103 15.77 22.27 21.18
C GLU A 103 15.12 22.47 22.56
N VAL A 104 13.93 21.91 22.80
CA VAL A 104 13.29 21.94 24.13
C VAL A 104 14.13 21.17 25.13
N ARG A 105 14.56 19.95 24.77
CA ARG A 105 15.38 19.12 25.66
C ARG A 105 16.72 19.78 26.00
N GLU A 106 17.39 20.39 25.03
CA GLU A 106 18.63 21.11 25.28
C GLU A 106 18.42 22.32 26.21
N LYS A 107 17.30 23.04 26.08
CA LYS A 107 16.96 24.14 26.99
C LYS A 107 16.64 23.66 28.40
N GLU A 108 15.88 22.57 28.55
CA GLU A 108 15.58 21.96 29.86
C GLU A 108 16.85 21.43 30.54
N GLU A 109 17.78 20.80 29.79
CA GLU A 109 19.07 20.36 30.32
C GLU A 109 19.98 21.53 30.72
N ILE A 110 19.93 22.67 30.00
CA ILE A 110 20.67 23.88 30.38
C ILE A 110 20.08 24.52 31.64
N GLU A 111 18.75 24.64 31.73
CA GLU A 111 18.05 25.26 32.87
C GLU A 111 18.28 24.47 34.16
N PHE A 112 18.23 23.13 34.10
CA PHE A 112 18.55 22.24 35.22
C PHE A 112 20.00 22.41 35.73
N ASN A 113 20.97 22.55 34.83
CA ASN A 113 22.37 22.76 35.22
C ASN A 113 22.63 24.13 35.86
N PHE A 114 21.84 25.16 35.55
CA PHE A 114 22.00 26.48 36.15
C PHE A 114 21.45 26.56 37.59
N GLU A 115 20.39 25.81 37.91
CA GLU A 115 19.86 25.74 39.28
C GLU A 115 20.82 25.02 40.24
N ASP A 116 21.52 23.98 39.77
CA ASP A 116 22.52 23.22 40.54
C ASP A 116 23.86 23.98 40.76
N LEU A 117 24.06 25.13 40.11
CA LEU A 117 25.30 25.93 40.15
C LEU A 117 25.23 27.16 41.08
N ILE A 118 24.09 27.38 41.75
CA ILE A 118 23.84 28.54 42.63
C ILE A 118 23.89 28.16 44.14
N GLU A 119 24.17 26.91 44.52
CA GLU A 119 24.52 26.51 45.90
C GLU A 119 26.04 26.51 46.16
#